data_AF-A0A9E1EDK2-F1
#
_entry.id   AF-A0A9E1EDK2-F1
#
_cell.length_a   1.000
_cell.length_b   1.000
_cell.length_c   1.000
_cell.angle_alpha   90.00
_cell.angle_beta   90.00
_cell.angle_gamma   90.00
#
_symmetry.space_group_name_H-M   'P 1'
#
loop_
_entity.id
_entity.type
_entity.pdbx_description
1 polymer ?
#
loop_
_entity_poly.entity_id
_entity_poly.type
_entity_poly.pdbx_seq_one_letter_code
_entity_poly.pdbx_strand_id
1 'polypeptide(L)' 'MVEVRLFATFREGREKIYHMDAEKIKKASDALKILRIPEEEVAICLINGRHSKVDTEVKDGDILAVFPPVGGG' A
#
# COMPACT_ATOMS: atom_id res chain seq x y z
N MET A 1 -12.91 -7.29 -1.37
CA MET A 1 -12.05 -6.42 -0.53
C MET A 1 -10.73 -6.17 -1.25
N VAL A 2 -10.01 -5.09 -0.92
CA VAL A 2 -8.61 -4.90 -1.33
C VAL A 2 -7.69 -5.36 -0.20
N GLU A 3 -6.67 -6.14 -0.52
CA GLU A 3 -5.65 -6.57 0.44
C GLU A 3 -4.43 -5.64 0.37
N VAL A 4 -4.12 -4.96 1.46
CA VAL A 4 -2.98 -4.04 1.54
C VAL A 4 -1.86 -4.66 2.37
N ARG A 5 -0.72 -4.93 1.74
CA ARG A 5 0.47 -5.55 2.33
C ARG A 5 1.54 -4.49 2.59
N LEU A 6 1.89 -4.32 3.85
CA LEU A 6 3.04 -3.49 4.25
C LEU A 6 4.31 -4.32 4.22
N PHE A 7 5.47 -3.68 4.02
CA PHE A 7 6.79 -4.33 4.01
C PHE A 7 7.84 -3.50 4.74
N ALA A 8 8.95 -4.15 5.14
CA ALA A 8 10.07 -3.53 5.85
C ALA A 8 9.62 -2.64 7.02
N THR A 9 10.15 -1.41 7.13
CA THR A 9 9.86 -0.48 8.24
C THR A 9 8.39 -0.08 8.31
N PHE A 10 7.61 -0.16 7.23
CA PHE A 10 6.17 0.06 7.30
C PHE A 10 5.41 -1.00 8.13
N ARG A 11 6.03 -2.13 8.49
CA ARG A 11 5.44 -3.12 9.40
C ARG A 11 5.71 -2.83 10.88
N GLU A 12 6.63 -1.92 11.20
CA GLU A 12 7.00 -1.66 12.60
C GLU A 12 5.81 -1.05 13.35
N GLY A 13 5.37 -1.73 14.41
CA GLY A 13 4.20 -1.32 15.20
C GLY A 13 2.86 -1.40 14.45
N ARG A 14 2.80 -2.12 13.31
CA ARG A 14 1.61 -2.24 12.45
C ARG A 14 1.36 -3.69 12.04
N GLU A 15 0.17 -3.96 11.52
CA GLU A 15 -0.13 -5.25 10.92
C GLU A 15 0.62 -5.42 9.59
N LYS A 16 0.92 -6.66 9.24
CA LYS A 16 1.57 -6.97 7.95
C LYS A 16 0.59 -6.83 6.79
N ILE A 17 -0.69 -7.10 7.04
CA ILE A 17 -1.76 -7.16 6.04
C ILE A 17 -3.01 -6.49 6.61
N TYR A 18 -3.61 -5.61 5.81
CA TYR A 18 -4.90 -4.99 6.08
C TYR A 18 -5.88 -5.40 4.99
N HIS A 19 -7.12 -5.69 5.36
CA HIS A 19 -8.21 -5.88 4.40
C HIS A 19 -9.08 -4.63 4.44
N MET A 20 -9.20 -3.96 3.31
CA MET A 20 -9.89 -2.68 3.19
C MET A 20 -11.03 -2.79 2.18
N ASP A 21 -12.09 -2.03 2.43
CA ASP A 21 -13.24 -1.98 1.55
C ASP A 21 -12.91 -1.19 0.28
N ALA A 22 -13.12 -1.81 -0.89
CA ALA A 22 -12.89 -1.19 -2.20
C ALA A 22 -13.85 -0.01 -2.48
N GLU A 23 -14.90 0.16 -1.67
CA GLU A 23 -15.72 1.37 -1.68
C GLU A 23 -15.02 2.56 -1.01
N LYS A 24 -14.18 2.29 -0.01
CA LYS A 24 -13.48 3.32 0.79
C LYS A 24 -12.11 3.67 0.26
N ILE A 25 -11.48 2.76 -0.48
CA ILE A 25 -10.21 3.00 -1.15
C ILE A 25 -10.40 2.82 -2.66
N LYS A 26 -10.34 3.92 -3.40
CA LYS A 26 -10.45 3.94 -4.87
C LYS A 26 -9.08 3.97 -5.51
N LYS A 27 -8.06 4.45 -4.79
CA LYS A 27 -6.66 4.50 -5.21
C LYS A 27 -5.74 3.94 -4.12
N ALA A 28 -4.52 3.58 -4.50
CA ALA A 28 -3.52 3.16 -3.52
C ALA A 28 -3.22 4.25 -2.48
N SER A 29 -3.24 5.53 -2.86
CA SER A 29 -3.07 6.68 -1.97
C SER A 29 -4.15 6.78 -0.88
N ASP A 30 -5.37 6.32 -1.14
CA ASP A 30 -6.42 6.30 -0.12
C ASP A 30 -6.05 5.35 1.02
N ALA A 31 -5.49 4.17 0.68
CA ALA A 31 -4.99 3.21 1.66
C ALA A 31 -3.82 3.80 2.47
N LEU A 32 -2.87 4.46 1.79
CA LEU A 32 -1.73 5.13 2.44
C LEU A 32 -2.20 6.20 3.44
N LYS A 33 -3.17 7.03 3.04
CA LYS A 33 -3.75 8.07 3.90
C LYS A 33 -4.41 7.51 5.14
N ILE A 34 -5.17 6.42 5.01
CA ILE A 34 -5.80 5.74 6.16
C ILE A 34 -4.74 5.16 7.10
N LEU A 35 -3.69 4.56 6.54
CA LEU A 35 -2.58 3.96 7.30
C LEU A 35 -1.55 5.00 7.79
N ARG A 36 -1.77 6.29 7.47
CA ARG A 36 -0.86 7.41 7.79
C ARG A 36 0.57 7.13 7.32
N ILE A 37 0.69 6.71 6.06
CA ILE A 37 1.96 6.57 5.34
C ILE A 37 2.05 7.74 4.36
N PRO A 38 3.06 8.62 4.51
CA PRO A 38 3.31 9.67 3.52
C PRO A 38 3.64 9.05 2.15
N GLU A 39 3.11 9.61 1.07
CA GLU A 39 3.33 9.07 -0.28
C GLU A 39 4.80 9.18 -0.70
N GLU A 40 5.50 10.22 -0.24
CA GLU A 40 6.93 10.44 -0.45
C GLU A 40 7.82 9.38 0.22
N GLU A 41 7.30 8.68 1.23
CA GLU A 41 7.98 7.56 1.88
C GLU A 41 7.71 6.22 1.18
N VAL A 42 6.93 6.19 0.09
CA VAL A 42 6.68 4.96 -0.68
C VAL A 42 7.64 4.88 -1.86
N ALA A 43 8.64 4.00 -1.76
CA ALA A 43 9.57 3.77 -2.85
C ALA A 43 9.04 2.80 -3.90
N ILE A 44 8.23 1.82 -3.49
CA ILE A 44 7.63 0.83 -4.39
C ILE A 44 6.16 0.66 -4.03
N CYS A 45 5.30 0.82 -5.04
CA CYS A 45 3.89 0.48 -4.99
C CYS A 45 3.61 -0.57 -6.08
N LEU A 46 3.06 -1.71 -5.69
CA LEU A 46 2.65 -2.77 -6.59
C LEU A 46 1.16 -3.01 -6.47
N ILE A 47 0.47 -3.09 -7.60
CA ILE A 47 -0.91 -3.59 -7.68
C ILE A 47 -0.85 -4.92 -8.43
N ASN A 48 -1.27 -6.00 -7.78
CA ASN A 48 -1.22 -7.38 -8.31
C ASN A 48 0.18 -7.75 -8.83
N GLY A 49 1.22 -7.35 -8.09
CA GLY A 49 2.62 -7.64 -8.42
C GLY A 49 3.22 -6.78 -9.54
N ARG A 50 2.49 -5.78 -10.06
CA ARG A 50 2.98 -4.87 -11.09
C ARG A 50 3.23 -3.48 -10.55
N HIS A 51 4.38 -2.88 -10.90
CA HIS A 51 4.70 -1.50 -10.57
C HIS A 51 3.57 -0.56 -10.98
N SER A 52 3.09 0.20 -10.02
CA SER A 52 1.99 1.14 -10.17
C SER A 52 2.33 2.41 -9.42
N LYS A 53 1.72 3.52 -9.83
CA LYS A 53 1.81 4.77 -9.07
C LYS A 53 0.81 4.76 -7.92
N VAL A 54 1.05 5.53 -6.87
CA VAL A 54 0.14 5.63 -5.71
C VAL A 54 -1.23 6.21 -6.07
N ASP A 55 -1.33 6.99 -7.15
CA ASP A 55 -2.60 7.53 -7.67
C ASP A 55 -3.35 6.54 -8.59
N THR A 56 -2.81 5.34 -8.81
CA THR A 56 -3.46 4.29 -9.61
C THR A 56 -4.68 3.76 -8.87
N GLU A 57 -5.77 3.57 -9.62
CA GLU A 57 -7.02 3.02 -9.08
C GLU A 57 -6.84 1.57 -8.63
N VAL A 58 -7.50 1.22 -7.53
CA VAL A 58 -7.58 -0.15 -7.00
C VAL A 58 -9.02 -0.64 -7.10
N LYS A 59 -9.16 -1.95 -7.30
CA LYS A 59 -10.45 -2.63 -7.47
C LYS A 59 -10.64 -3.71 -6.43
N ASP A 60 -11.89 -4.11 -6.25
CA ASP A 60 -12.20 -5.23 -5.38
C ASP A 60 -11.45 -6.50 -5.81
N GLY A 61 -10.77 -7.14 -4.87
CA GLY A 61 -9.92 -8.30 -5.10
C GLY A 61 -8.45 -7.97 -5.39
N ASP A 62 -8.08 -6.70 -5.57
CA ASP A 62 -6.69 -6.32 -5.80
C ASP A 62 -5.83 -6.51 -4.56
N ILE A 63 -4.56 -6.83 -4.81
CA ILE A 63 -3.51 -6.86 -3.81
C ILE A 63 -2.60 -5.64 -4.03
N LEU A 64 -2.62 -4.72 -3.07
CA LEU A 64 -1.73 -3.57 -3.00
C LEU A 64 -0.55 -3.91 -2.09
N ALA A 65 0.68 -3.85 -2.60
CA ALA A 65 1.89 -4.01 -1.80
C ALA A 65 2.71 -2.72 -1.82
N VAL A 66 3.06 -2.21 -0.63
CA VAL A 66 3.81 -0.95 -0.49
C VAL A 66 5.07 -1.16 0.32
N PHE A 67 6.17 -0.59 -0.19
CA PHE A 67 7.49 -0.71 0.38
C PHE A 67 8.08 0.68 0.65
N PRO A 68 8.70 0.89 1.83
CA PRO A 68 9.50 2.08 2.08
C PRO A 68 10.78 2.05 1.23
N PRO A 69 11.53 3.17 1.13
CA PRO A 69 12.90 3.17 0.62
C PRO A 69 13.71 2.03 1.21
N VAL A 70 14.49 1.37 0.37
CA VAL A 70 15.42 0.34 0.83
C VAL A 70 16.51 1.02 1.67
N GLY A 71 16.45 0.82 2.98
CA GLY A 71 17.57 1.12 3.88
C GLY A 71 18.65 0.10 3.65
N GLY A 72 19.56 0.38 2.72
CA GLY A 72 20.76 -0.41 2.52
C GLY A 72 21.64 -0.34 3.77
N GLY A 73 21.98 -1.50 4.32
CA GLY A 73 23.10 -1.63 5.26
C GLY A 73 24.45 -1.50 4.57
#